data_AF-A0A4S4EB08-F1
#
_entry.id   AF-A0A4S4EB08-F1
#
_cell.length_a   1.000
_cell.length_b   1.000
_cell.length_c   1.000
_cell.angle_alpha   90.00
_cell.angle_beta   90.00
_cell.angle_gamma   90.00
#
_symmetry.space_group_name_H-M   'P 1'
#
loop_
_entity.id
_entity.type
_entity.pdbx_description
1 polymer ?
#
loop_
_entity_poly.entity_id
_entity_poly.type
_entity_poly.pdbx_seq_one_letter_code
_entity_poly.pdbx_strand_id
1 'polypeptide(L)'
;MFRSELGLGFLVISFCLSFCLTVESKCSKGCDLALGSYYVWNGSNLTFIANVTNGSINDIMSYNQIANADSVLSGTRINVPFSCECINGEFLGHVFQYSVISGDTYQKVANTYYANLTTETWLQKFNVYDPSRIPDTAQLNVTVNCSCGNSSVSKAYGLFITYPLRLGQSLQSIATETNLTADLIRSYNPNANFSSGSDLVYIPGKDKNGKYPSLNSRAELSVPPDEGLFLSMLLKLMNAKKTLEIGVFTGYSLLTTALALPHDGQIVAIDPNREAFEVGLPFIHKAGVEHKINFIESDAISVLNEMLSDEGKLKMEFDFVFVDADKPNYINYHEQAIKLVKVGGVIAYDNTLWYGSVVSNEEEVPERLRASQKPIIELNKYLASDPRIEIAQISIVAIDPNREAFEVGLPFIQKAGVEHKINFIESDAISVLNEMLSDEGKLKMEFDFVFVDADKPNYINYHEQAIKLVKVGGVIAYDNTLWYGSVVSNEEEVPERLRASQKPIIELNKYLASDPRIEIAQISIGDGVTLCRRVL
;
A
#
# COMPACT_ATOMS: atom_id res chain seq x y z
N MET A 1 -65.95 25.52 -36.74
CA MET A 1 -66.12 24.85 -38.04
C MET A 1 -64.78 24.23 -38.40
N PHE A 2 -64.79 22.93 -38.71
CA PHE A 2 -63.69 22.07 -39.22
C PHE A 2 -62.54 21.61 -38.30
N ARG A 3 -62.55 20.27 -38.12
CA ARG A 3 -61.46 19.36 -37.72
C ARG A 3 -60.37 19.28 -38.80
N SER A 4 -59.14 18.93 -38.40
CA SER A 4 -58.35 17.91 -39.09
C SER A 4 -57.32 17.25 -38.16
N GLU A 5 -57.29 15.92 -38.20
CA GLU A 5 -56.36 15.00 -37.53
C GLU A 5 -55.03 14.84 -38.32
N LEU A 6 -54.17 13.94 -37.81
CA LEU A 6 -52.90 13.39 -38.32
C LEU A 6 -51.63 14.20 -37.96
N GLY A 7 -50.56 13.61 -37.41
CA GLY A 7 -50.27 12.21 -37.15
C GLY A 7 -49.00 12.03 -36.31
N LEU A 8 -48.96 10.93 -35.56
CA LEU A 8 -47.81 10.47 -34.79
C LEU A 8 -46.67 10.04 -35.75
N GLY A 9 -45.60 10.82 -35.82
CA GLY A 9 -44.34 10.42 -36.42
C GLY A 9 -43.43 9.80 -35.36
N PHE A 10 -43.29 8.48 -35.35
CA PHE A 10 -42.23 7.78 -34.62
C PHE A 10 -40.87 8.14 -35.25
N LEU A 11 -40.10 8.99 -34.57
CA LEU A 11 -38.70 9.26 -34.89
C LEU A 11 -37.86 8.14 -34.29
N VAL A 12 -37.59 7.10 -35.09
CA VAL A 12 -36.57 6.09 -34.78
C VAL A 12 -35.22 6.77 -34.99
N ILE A 13 -34.69 7.39 -33.92
CA ILE A 13 -33.31 7.84 -33.88
C ILE A 13 -32.45 6.59 -33.78
N SER A 14 -31.84 6.21 -34.90
CA SER A 14 -30.78 5.21 -34.97
C SER A 14 -29.62 5.70 -34.10
N PHE A 15 -29.58 5.26 -32.85
CA PHE A 15 -28.40 5.36 -31.99
C PHE A 15 -27.33 4.48 -32.63
N CYS A 16 -26.47 5.08 -33.46
CA CYS A 16 -25.16 4.51 -33.76
C CYS A 16 -24.39 4.48 -32.43
N LEU A 17 -24.59 3.41 -31.67
CA LEU A 17 -23.65 2.95 -30.66
C LEU A 17 -22.33 2.70 -31.40
N SER A 18 -21.51 3.75 -31.48
CA SER A 18 -20.08 3.60 -31.65
C SER A 18 -19.62 2.85 -30.40
N PHE A 19 -19.70 1.53 -30.44
CA PHE A 19 -18.91 0.66 -29.58
C PHE A 19 -17.46 1.04 -29.88
N CYS A 20 -16.94 2.02 -29.14
CA CYS A 20 -15.51 2.08 -28.88
C CYS A 20 -15.20 0.72 -28.25
N LEU A 21 -14.70 -0.22 -29.05
CA LEU A 21 -14.00 -1.37 -28.54
C LEU A 21 -12.84 -0.78 -27.75
N THR A 22 -13.02 -0.69 -26.43
CA THR A 22 -11.91 -0.47 -25.51
C THR A 22 -10.99 -1.66 -25.73
N VAL A 23 -9.86 -1.43 -26.39
CA VAL A 23 -8.80 -2.43 -26.47
C VAL A 23 -8.30 -2.58 -25.04
N GLU A 24 -8.74 -3.63 -24.36
CA GLU A 24 -8.24 -3.95 -23.03
C GLU A 24 -6.75 -4.27 -23.12
N SER A 25 -5.96 -3.45 -22.43
CA SER A 25 -4.53 -3.63 -22.28
C SER A 25 -4.26 -4.93 -21.52
N LYS A 26 -3.50 -5.85 -22.09
CA LYS A 26 -3.07 -7.11 -21.43
C LYS A 26 -1.99 -6.89 -20.37
N CYS A 27 -1.27 -5.77 -20.45
CA CYS A 27 -0.42 -5.24 -19.38
C CYS A 27 -0.61 -3.72 -19.31
N SER A 28 -0.36 -3.10 -18.16
CA SER A 28 -0.36 -1.62 -18.05
C SER A 28 1.03 -1.07 -17.72
N LYS A 29 1.83 -1.82 -16.96
CA LYS A 29 3.21 -1.50 -16.63
C LYS A 29 4.06 -2.76 -16.51
N GLY A 30 5.36 -2.63 -16.73
CA GLY A 30 6.32 -3.68 -16.44
C GLY A 30 6.97 -3.54 -15.06
N CYS A 31 8.22 -3.97 -14.95
CA CYS A 31 9.01 -3.97 -13.73
C CYS A 31 10.41 -3.47 -14.05
N ASP A 32 11.05 -2.87 -13.04
CA ASP A 32 12.33 -2.16 -13.24
C ASP A 32 13.44 -3.09 -13.76
N LEU A 33 13.32 -4.40 -13.55
CA LEU A 33 14.34 -5.38 -13.87
C LEU A 33 13.75 -6.73 -14.30
N ALA A 34 14.30 -7.27 -15.37
CA ALA A 34 14.24 -8.67 -15.77
C ALA A 34 15.65 -9.18 -16.12
N LEU A 35 15.80 -10.50 -16.22
CA LEU A 35 17.05 -11.15 -16.60
C LEU A 35 16.87 -11.95 -17.90
N GLY A 36 17.85 -11.93 -18.79
CA GLY A 36 17.89 -12.77 -19.98
C GLY A 36 18.91 -13.89 -19.80
N SER A 37 18.51 -15.15 -19.94
CA SER A 37 19.43 -16.28 -19.90
C SER A 37 20.19 -16.41 -21.22
N TYR A 38 21.29 -15.70 -21.34
CA TYR A 38 22.14 -15.69 -22.53
C TYR A 38 23.04 -16.93 -22.56
N TYR A 39 22.94 -17.72 -23.62
CA TYR A 39 23.82 -18.87 -23.84
C TYR A 39 25.11 -18.42 -24.55
N VAL A 40 26.25 -18.56 -23.86
CA VAL A 40 27.56 -18.13 -24.35
C VAL A 40 28.03 -19.11 -25.43
N TRP A 41 28.00 -18.69 -26.69
CA TRP A 41 28.46 -19.49 -27.82
C TRP A 41 29.95 -19.24 -28.12
N ASN A 42 30.56 -20.10 -28.93
CA ASN A 42 31.99 -20.00 -29.24
C ASN A 42 32.28 -18.75 -30.09
N GLY A 43 32.88 -17.73 -29.47
CA GLY A 43 33.13 -16.42 -30.08
C GLY A 43 32.38 -15.25 -29.42
N SER A 44 31.43 -15.51 -28.51
CA SER A 44 30.85 -14.46 -27.67
C SER A 44 31.64 -14.30 -26.36
N ASN A 45 32.00 -13.07 -26.01
CA ASN A 45 32.55 -12.67 -24.72
C ASN A 45 31.66 -11.61 -24.06
N LEU A 46 31.95 -11.21 -22.82
CA LEU A 46 31.13 -10.21 -22.12
C LEU A 46 31.08 -8.86 -22.83
N THR A 47 32.16 -8.44 -23.49
CA THR A 47 32.17 -7.20 -24.28
C THR A 47 31.17 -7.25 -25.42
N PHE A 48 31.13 -8.37 -26.16
CA PHE A 48 30.16 -8.58 -27.22
C PHE A 48 28.73 -8.56 -26.66
N ILE A 49 28.49 -9.30 -25.57
CA ILE A 49 27.15 -9.42 -24.96
C ILE A 49 26.66 -8.05 -24.47
N ALA A 50 27.49 -7.32 -23.74
CA ALA A 50 27.20 -5.96 -23.27
C ALA A 50 26.88 -5.01 -24.43
N ASN A 51 27.61 -5.10 -25.54
CA ASN A 51 27.37 -4.27 -26.72
C ASN A 51 26.01 -4.58 -27.37
N VAL A 52 25.67 -5.86 -27.59
CA VAL A 52 24.42 -6.22 -28.26
C VAL A 52 23.19 -6.02 -27.36
N THR A 53 23.34 -6.12 -26.04
CA THR A 53 22.23 -5.85 -25.10
C THR A 53 22.24 -4.42 -24.57
N ASN A 54 23.05 -3.52 -25.13
CA ASN A 54 23.22 -2.14 -24.68
C ASN A 54 23.43 -2.01 -23.15
N GLY A 55 24.09 -3.00 -22.54
CA GLY A 55 24.20 -3.19 -21.09
C GLY A 55 25.62 -2.95 -20.55
N SER A 56 25.76 -2.97 -19.23
CA SER A 56 27.03 -2.82 -18.53
C SER A 56 27.67 -4.17 -18.22
N ILE A 57 28.98 -4.31 -18.50
CA ILE A 57 29.75 -5.51 -18.13
C ILE A 57 29.71 -5.74 -16.62
N ASN A 58 29.81 -4.68 -15.82
CA ASN A 58 29.79 -4.78 -14.35
C ASN A 58 28.45 -5.32 -13.84
N ASP A 59 27.35 -4.89 -14.45
CA ASP A 59 26.01 -5.34 -14.06
C ASP A 59 25.86 -6.82 -14.40
N ILE A 60 26.23 -7.23 -15.62
CA ILE A 60 26.24 -8.64 -16.02
C ILE A 60 27.09 -9.46 -15.06
N MET A 61 28.31 -9.01 -14.72
CA MET A 61 29.17 -9.72 -13.77
C MET A 61 28.51 -9.88 -12.39
N SER A 62 27.81 -8.85 -11.89
CA SER A 62 27.16 -8.86 -10.59
C SER A 62 26.03 -9.91 -10.47
N TYR A 63 25.19 -10.06 -11.51
CA TYR A 63 24.09 -11.05 -11.53
C TYR A 63 24.55 -12.49 -11.77
N ASN A 64 25.84 -12.70 -12.05
CA ASN A 64 26.43 -14.01 -12.32
C ASN A 64 27.53 -14.39 -11.33
N GLN A 65 27.83 -13.54 -10.35
CA GLN A 65 28.90 -13.74 -9.37
C GLN A 65 30.27 -13.99 -10.05
N ILE A 66 30.52 -13.31 -11.17
CA ILE A 66 31.75 -13.42 -11.94
C ILE A 66 32.73 -12.36 -11.47
N ALA A 67 33.93 -12.77 -11.01
CA ALA A 67 34.97 -11.83 -10.56
C ALA A 67 35.82 -11.25 -11.70
N ASN A 68 35.95 -11.98 -12.82
CA ASN A 68 36.75 -11.58 -13.97
C ASN A 68 35.97 -11.77 -15.28
N ALA A 69 35.86 -10.72 -16.08
CA ALA A 69 35.14 -10.76 -17.36
C ALA A 69 35.66 -11.83 -18.33
N ASP A 70 36.95 -12.17 -18.25
CA ASP A 70 37.60 -13.16 -19.12
C ASP A 70 37.36 -14.62 -18.68
N SER A 71 36.70 -14.85 -17.53
CA SER A 71 36.44 -16.21 -17.02
C SER A 71 35.17 -16.86 -17.59
N VAL A 72 34.45 -16.18 -18.49
CA VAL A 72 33.20 -16.69 -19.05
C VAL A 72 33.50 -17.74 -20.11
N LEU A 73 33.02 -18.97 -19.87
CA LEU A 73 33.27 -20.12 -20.74
C LEU A 73 32.16 -20.30 -21.77
N SER A 74 32.53 -20.59 -23.01
CA SER A 74 31.57 -21.03 -24.03
C SER A 74 30.87 -22.30 -23.57
N GLY A 75 29.57 -22.40 -23.83
CA GLY A 75 28.72 -23.50 -23.41
C GLY A 75 27.97 -23.26 -22.10
N THR A 76 28.23 -22.13 -21.42
CA THR A 76 27.54 -21.75 -20.18
C THR A 76 26.40 -20.77 -20.43
N ARG A 77 25.55 -20.57 -19.41
CA ARG A 77 24.53 -19.52 -19.39
C ARG A 77 24.95 -18.41 -18.45
N ILE A 78 24.67 -17.17 -18.84
CA ILE A 78 24.77 -16.01 -17.97
C ILE A 78 23.46 -15.22 -17.98
N ASN A 79 23.15 -14.58 -16.86
CA ASN A 79 22.02 -13.69 -16.70
C ASN A 79 22.41 -12.27 -17.13
N VAL A 80 21.69 -11.72 -18.11
CA VAL A 80 21.88 -10.34 -18.58
C VAL A 80 20.72 -9.49 -18.06
N PRO A 81 20.96 -8.48 -17.20
CA PRO A 81 19.90 -7.61 -16.69
C PRO A 81 19.42 -6.63 -17.76
N PHE A 82 18.10 -6.38 -17.80
CA PHE A 82 17.47 -5.39 -18.68
C PHE A 82 16.14 -4.88 -18.08
N SER A 83 15.64 -3.71 -18.53
CA SER A 83 14.35 -3.18 -18.07
C SER A 83 13.18 -3.97 -18.67
N CYS A 84 12.10 -4.17 -17.93
CA CYS A 84 10.91 -4.85 -18.45
C CYS A 84 9.76 -3.85 -18.55
N GLU A 85 9.27 -3.60 -19.76
CA GLU A 85 8.26 -2.58 -20.04
C GLU A 85 6.99 -3.21 -20.60
N CYS A 86 5.85 -2.52 -20.45
CA CYS A 86 4.64 -2.92 -21.16
C CYS A 86 4.61 -2.26 -22.54
N ILE A 87 4.77 -3.05 -23.59
CA ILE A 87 4.89 -2.56 -24.97
C ILE A 87 3.49 -2.52 -25.60
N ASN A 88 3.04 -1.33 -25.98
CA ASN A 88 1.74 -1.07 -26.63
C ASN A 88 0.53 -1.62 -25.86
N GLY A 89 0.66 -1.84 -24.55
CA GLY A 89 -0.41 -2.46 -23.75
C GLY A 89 -0.61 -3.96 -23.99
N GLU A 90 0.19 -4.61 -24.84
CA GLU A 90 -0.09 -5.98 -25.29
C GLU A 90 0.73 -7.05 -24.56
N PHE A 91 2.00 -6.77 -24.28
CA PHE A 91 2.92 -7.75 -23.68
C PHE A 91 4.09 -7.07 -22.96
N LEU A 92 4.71 -7.81 -22.05
CA LEU A 92 5.90 -7.39 -21.33
C LEU A 92 7.17 -7.72 -22.13
N GLY A 93 8.01 -6.73 -22.37
CA GLY A 93 9.26 -6.89 -23.08
C GLY A 93 10.19 -5.68 -23.00
N HIS A 94 11.30 -5.78 -23.73
CA HIS A 94 12.27 -4.71 -23.92
C HIS A 94 12.69 -4.66 -25.39
N VAL A 95 13.01 -3.47 -25.90
CA VAL A 95 13.49 -3.28 -27.27
C VAL A 95 14.93 -2.80 -27.26
N PHE A 96 15.87 -3.71 -27.49
CA PHE A 96 17.27 -3.37 -27.68
C PHE A 96 17.51 -2.73 -29.05
N GLN A 97 18.54 -1.89 -29.14
CA GLN A 97 18.97 -1.26 -30.39
C GLN A 97 20.24 -1.95 -30.90
N TYR A 98 20.13 -2.63 -32.05
CA TYR A 98 21.23 -3.36 -32.65
C TYR A 98 21.67 -2.74 -33.98
N SER A 99 22.95 -2.36 -34.07
CA SER A 99 23.54 -1.85 -35.31
C SER A 99 23.98 -3.01 -36.20
N VAL A 100 23.43 -3.06 -37.42
CA VAL A 100 23.68 -4.14 -38.39
C VAL A 100 25.13 -4.14 -38.85
N ILE A 101 25.71 -5.34 -38.98
CA ILE A 101 27.02 -5.57 -39.61
C ILE A 101 26.80 -6.23 -40.97
N SER A 102 27.68 -5.92 -41.92
CA SER A 102 27.58 -6.47 -43.28
C SER A 102 27.47 -7.99 -43.28
N GLY A 103 26.43 -8.50 -43.94
CA GLY A 103 26.11 -9.93 -44.01
C GLY A 103 25.27 -10.48 -42.84
N ASP A 104 24.72 -9.62 -41.98
CA ASP A 104 23.76 -10.05 -40.97
C ASP A 104 22.39 -10.36 -41.57
N THR A 105 21.72 -11.33 -40.96
CA THR A 105 20.34 -11.74 -41.25
C THR A 105 19.55 -11.75 -39.95
N TYR A 106 18.23 -11.61 -40.02
CA TYR A 106 17.39 -11.72 -38.83
C TYR A 106 17.61 -13.05 -38.08
N GLN A 107 17.79 -14.14 -38.82
CA GLN A 107 18.08 -15.45 -38.23
C GLN A 107 19.40 -15.45 -37.43
N LYS A 108 20.46 -14.86 -37.98
CA LYS A 108 21.77 -14.77 -37.30
C LYS A 108 21.70 -13.89 -36.07
N VAL A 109 21.01 -12.75 -36.16
CA VAL A 109 20.81 -11.83 -35.02
C VAL A 109 20.03 -12.54 -33.92
N ALA A 110 18.88 -13.14 -34.23
CA ALA A 110 18.05 -13.82 -33.23
C ALA A 110 18.74 -15.03 -32.60
N ASN A 111 19.22 -15.95 -33.44
CA ASN A 111 19.62 -17.28 -32.97
C ASN A 111 21.07 -17.33 -32.47
N THR A 112 21.93 -16.46 -33.01
CA THR A 112 23.34 -16.39 -32.61
C THR A 112 23.57 -15.20 -31.68
N TYR A 113 23.36 -13.97 -32.14
CA TYR A 113 23.78 -12.79 -31.36
C TYR A 113 22.94 -12.53 -30.12
N TYR A 114 21.65 -12.86 -30.14
CA TYR A 114 20.76 -12.80 -28.97
C TYR A 114 20.49 -14.17 -28.35
N ALA A 115 21.21 -15.22 -28.79
CA ALA A 115 21.15 -16.56 -28.22
C ALA A 115 19.73 -17.12 -28.02
N ASN A 116 18.83 -16.87 -28.98
CA ASN A 116 17.40 -17.24 -28.95
C ASN A 116 16.53 -16.51 -27.89
N LEU A 117 17.00 -15.39 -27.31
CA LEU A 117 16.15 -14.52 -26.46
C LEU A 117 15.05 -13.81 -27.25
N THR A 118 15.23 -13.70 -28.56
CA THR A 118 14.24 -13.24 -29.53
C THR A 118 14.11 -14.28 -30.65
N THR A 119 13.21 -14.04 -31.61
CA THR A 119 13.06 -14.89 -32.79
C THR A 119 13.13 -14.05 -34.06
N GLU A 120 13.39 -14.72 -35.19
CA GLU A 120 13.30 -14.10 -36.51
C GLU A 120 11.93 -13.45 -36.74
N THR A 121 10.84 -14.12 -36.33
CA THR A 121 9.47 -13.58 -36.49
C THR A 121 9.24 -12.30 -35.71
N TRP A 122 9.81 -12.21 -34.49
CA TRP A 122 9.77 -11.00 -33.68
C TRP A 122 10.57 -9.86 -34.31
N LEU A 123 11.77 -10.16 -34.83
CA LEU A 123 12.56 -9.17 -35.57
C LEU A 123 11.82 -8.66 -36.82
N GLN A 124 11.22 -9.55 -37.62
CA GLN A 124 10.43 -9.14 -38.79
C GLN A 124 9.19 -8.31 -38.41
N LYS A 125 8.55 -8.60 -37.27
CA LYS A 125 7.37 -7.87 -36.79
C LYS A 125 7.68 -6.43 -36.38
N PHE A 126 8.83 -6.19 -35.76
CA PHE A 126 9.19 -4.88 -35.19
C PHE A 126 10.18 -4.07 -36.02
N ASN A 127 10.50 -4.54 -37.22
CA ASN A 127 11.40 -3.87 -38.15
C ASN A 127 10.77 -3.80 -39.54
N VAL A 128 11.12 -2.75 -40.30
CA VAL A 128 10.55 -2.47 -41.61
C VAL A 128 11.37 -3.05 -42.78
N TYR A 129 12.49 -3.72 -42.49
CA TYR A 129 13.44 -4.15 -43.52
C TYR A 129 13.07 -5.51 -44.12
N ASP A 130 13.37 -5.67 -45.42
CA ASP A 130 13.21 -6.93 -46.14
C ASP A 130 14.23 -7.96 -45.59
N PRO A 131 13.80 -9.17 -45.14
CA PRO A 131 14.69 -10.19 -44.60
C PRO A 131 15.83 -10.60 -45.55
N SER A 132 15.64 -10.45 -46.86
CA SER A 132 16.65 -10.77 -47.87
C SER A 132 17.67 -9.65 -48.10
N ARG A 133 17.39 -8.43 -47.61
CA ARG A 133 18.18 -7.21 -47.89
C ARG A 133 18.11 -6.22 -46.73
N ILE A 134 18.75 -6.57 -45.61
CA ILE A 134 18.91 -5.67 -44.47
C ILE A 134 20.10 -4.72 -44.78
N PRO A 135 19.91 -3.39 -44.78
CA PRO A 135 21.01 -2.46 -45.05
C PRO A 135 22.11 -2.50 -43.98
N ASP A 136 23.38 -2.41 -44.39
CA ASP A 136 24.54 -2.41 -43.48
C ASP A 136 24.57 -1.20 -42.51
N THR A 137 23.76 -0.17 -42.77
CA THR A 137 23.60 1.02 -41.90
C THR A 137 22.34 0.96 -41.05
N ALA A 138 21.58 -0.13 -41.08
CA ALA A 138 20.32 -0.24 -40.37
C ALA A 138 20.52 -0.38 -38.86
N GLN A 139 19.56 0.14 -38.11
CA GLN A 139 19.35 -0.16 -36.69
C GLN A 139 18.14 -1.09 -36.58
N LEU A 140 18.31 -2.23 -35.92
CA LEU A 140 17.24 -3.18 -35.66
C LEU A 140 16.70 -2.98 -34.24
N ASN A 141 15.37 -2.94 -34.15
CA ASN A 141 14.63 -3.10 -32.91
C ASN A 141 14.58 -4.58 -32.54
N VAL A 142 15.34 -4.97 -31.52
CA VAL A 142 15.40 -6.36 -31.07
C VAL A 142 14.55 -6.54 -29.82
N THR A 143 13.34 -7.07 -30.00
CA THR A 143 12.38 -7.27 -28.91
C THR A 143 12.65 -8.57 -28.15
N VAL A 144 12.80 -8.49 -26.83
CA VAL A 144 12.93 -9.63 -25.92
C VAL A 144 11.81 -9.57 -24.89
N ASN A 145 11.05 -10.65 -24.74
CA ASN A 145 9.97 -10.70 -23.76
C ASN A 145 10.52 -10.86 -22.34
N CYS A 146 9.72 -10.44 -21.35
CA CYS A 146 10.02 -10.59 -19.94
C CYS A 146 8.76 -10.91 -19.13
N SER A 147 8.93 -11.17 -17.83
CA SER A 147 7.84 -11.37 -16.90
C SER A 147 8.13 -10.61 -15.61
N CYS A 148 7.09 -10.07 -15.00
CA CYS A 148 7.15 -9.41 -13.70
C CYS A 148 6.51 -10.25 -12.58
N GLY A 149 6.28 -11.53 -12.85
CA GLY A 149 5.64 -12.47 -11.93
C GLY A 149 4.13 -12.51 -12.00
N ASN A 150 3.55 -13.38 -11.19
CA ASN A 150 2.12 -13.61 -11.11
C ASN A 150 1.74 -13.90 -9.65
N SER A 151 1.07 -12.95 -9.01
CA SER A 151 0.66 -13.03 -7.61
C SER A 151 -0.30 -14.19 -7.32
N SER A 152 -1.03 -14.67 -8.34
CA SER A 152 -1.91 -15.84 -8.23
C SER A 152 -1.14 -17.16 -8.19
N VAL A 153 0.12 -17.17 -8.66
CA VAL A 153 1.02 -18.33 -8.56
C VAL A 153 1.83 -18.25 -7.27
N SER A 154 2.54 -17.14 -7.03
CA SER A 154 3.27 -16.91 -5.79
C SER A 154 3.69 -15.45 -5.62
N LYS A 155 3.63 -14.95 -4.38
CA LYS A 155 4.16 -13.62 -4.00
C LYS A 155 5.66 -13.64 -3.69
N ALA A 156 6.28 -14.82 -3.62
CA ALA A 156 7.70 -14.96 -3.24
C ALA A 156 8.68 -14.60 -4.36
N TYR A 157 8.19 -14.36 -5.60
CA TYR A 157 9.04 -14.17 -6.77
C TYR A 157 8.57 -12.96 -7.60
N GLY A 158 9.40 -11.92 -7.66
CA GLY A 158 9.15 -10.67 -8.39
C GLY A 158 10.17 -10.35 -9.48
N LEU A 159 11.25 -11.13 -9.57
CA LEU A 159 12.27 -11.04 -10.61
C LEU A 159 12.26 -12.34 -11.41
N PHE A 160 12.26 -12.24 -12.74
CA PHE A 160 12.20 -13.40 -13.64
C PHE A 160 13.31 -13.38 -14.68
N ILE A 161 13.76 -14.58 -15.00
CA ILE A 161 14.68 -14.90 -16.07
C ILE A 161 13.87 -15.35 -17.29
N THR A 162 14.03 -14.63 -18.38
CA THR A 162 13.64 -15.06 -19.72
C THR A 162 14.61 -16.14 -20.19
N TYR A 163 14.12 -17.38 -20.30
CA TYR A 163 14.93 -18.58 -20.50
C TYR A 163 14.56 -19.28 -21.81
N PRO A 164 15.37 -19.13 -22.88
CA PRO A 164 15.19 -19.89 -24.11
C PRO A 164 15.54 -21.36 -23.89
N LEU A 165 14.62 -22.28 -24.19
CA LEU A 165 14.88 -23.71 -24.13
C LEU A 165 15.91 -24.12 -25.19
N ARG A 166 16.66 -25.19 -24.90
CA ARG A 166 17.59 -25.82 -25.84
C ARG A 166 17.25 -27.29 -26.03
N LEU A 167 17.67 -27.86 -27.16
CA LEU A 167 17.51 -29.28 -27.45
C LEU A 167 18.08 -30.15 -26.32
N GLY A 168 17.28 -31.13 -25.90
CA GLY A 168 17.62 -32.06 -24.81
C GLY A 168 17.24 -31.58 -23.40
N GLN A 169 16.77 -30.35 -23.23
CA GLN A 169 16.24 -29.89 -21.94
C GLN A 169 14.81 -30.39 -21.71
N SER A 170 14.45 -30.50 -20.43
CA SER A 170 13.12 -30.85 -19.95
C SER A 170 12.76 -29.98 -18.74
N LEU A 171 11.49 -29.97 -18.35
CA LEU A 171 11.05 -29.29 -17.12
C LEU A 171 11.85 -29.76 -15.90
N GLN A 172 12.13 -31.06 -15.81
CA GLN A 172 12.85 -31.64 -14.68
C GLN A 172 14.32 -31.22 -14.66
N SER A 173 15.00 -31.20 -15.81
CA SER A 173 16.40 -30.75 -15.86
C SER A 173 16.55 -29.28 -15.46
N ILE A 174 15.59 -28.44 -15.87
CA ILE A 174 15.59 -27.00 -15.52
C ILE A 174 15.30 -26.80 -14.03
N ALA A 175 14.33 -27.54 -13.47
CA ALA A 175 14.04 -27.53 -12.04
C ALA A 175 15.29 -27.88 -11.20
N THR A 176 16.03 -28.91 -11.61
CA THR A 176 17.30 -29.30 -10.96
C THR A 176 18.38 -28.23 -11.12
N GLU A 177 18.57 -27.65 -12.32
CA GLU A 177 19.58 -26.62 -12.59
C GLU A 177 19.33 -25.35 -11.76
N THR A 178 18.07 -24.96 -11.61
CA THR A 178 17.67 -23.70 -10.95
C THR A 178 17.40 -23.86 -9.46
N ASN A 179 17.42 -25.10 -8.95
CA ASN A 179 17.02 -25.45 -7.58
C ASN A 179 15.60 -24.92 -7.24
N LEU A 180 14.68 -25.14 -8.16
CA LEU A 180 13.24 -24.82 -8.04
C LEU A 180 12.41 -26.09 -8.26
N THR A 181 11.15 -26.10 -7.84
CA THR A 181 10.27 -27.24 -8.11
C THR A 181 9.71 -27.19 -9.52
N ALA A 182 9.56 -28.36 -10.15
CA ALA A 182 8.97 -28.49 -11.48
C ALA A 182 7.54 -27.90 -11.53
N ASP A 183 6.75 -28.09 -10.47
CA ASP A 183 5.37 -27.57 -10.37
C ASP A 183 5.33 -26.05 -10.36
N LEU A 184 6.26 -25.40 -9.65
CA LEU A 184 6.37 -23.94 -9.63
C LEU A 184 6.69 -23.40 -11.03
N ILE A 185 7.70 -23.97 -11.69
CA ILE A 185 8.09 -23.56 -13.05
C ILE A 185 6.93 -23.79 -14.03
N ARG A 186 6.22 -24.92 -13.92
CA ARG A 186 5.04 -25.22 -14.75
C ARG A 186 3.92 -24.22 -14.50
N SER A 187 3.67 -23.82 -13.25
CA SER A 187 2.60 -22.89 -12.88
C SER A 187 2.80 -21.50 -13.50
N TYR A 188 4.05 -21.05 -13.65
CA TYR A 188 4.36 -19.82 -14.37
C TYR A 188 4.31 -19.95 -15.89
N ASN A 189 4.39 -21.17 -16.41
CA ASN A 189 4.47 -21.47 -17.84
C ASN A 189 3.45 -22.57 -18.23
N PRO A 190 2.14 -22.33 -18.01
CA PRO A 190 1.12 -23.39 -18.13
C PRO A 190 1.04 -23.96 -19.55
N ASN A 191 1.29 -23.12 -20.56
CA ASN A 191 1.17 -23.47 -21.98
C ASN A 191 2.51 -23.87 -22.63
N ALA A 192 3.63 -23.85 -21.89
CA ALA A 192 4.94 -24.10 -22.48
C ALA A 192 5.19 -25.59 -22.75
N ASN A 193 5.76 -25.90 -23.91
CA ASN A 193 6.27 -27.23 -24.21
C ASN A 193 7.76 -27.29 -23.86
N PHE A 194 8.05 -27.76 -22.64
CA PHE A 194 9.42 -27.87 -22.13
C PHE A 194 10.34 -28.83 -22.91
N SER A 195 9.80 -29.58 -23.86
CA SER A 195 10.56 -30.49 -24.73
C SER A 195 10.66 -29.99 -26.18
N SER A 196 10.18 -28.78 -26.49
CA SER A 196 10.27 -28.19 -27.83
C SER A 196 11.70 -27.83 -28.25
N GLY A 197 12.58 -27.63 -27.27
CA GLY A 197 13.97 -27.21 -27.47
C GLY A 197 14.12 -25.80 -28.06
N SER A 198 13.03 -25.02 -28.11
CA SER A 198 13.00 -23.67 -28.69
C SER A 198 12.00 -22.69 -28.07
N ASP A 199 11.08 -23.14 -27.20
CA ASP A 199 10.17 -22.21 -26.50
C ASP A 199 10.93 -21.27 -25.55
N LEU A 200 10.32 -20.14 -25.24
CA LEU A 200 10.75 -19.20 -24.21
C LEU A 200 9.95 -19.46 -22.92
N VAL A 201 10.62 -19.67 -21.79
CA VAL A 201 9.97 -19.86 -20.48
C VAL A 201 10.47 -18.82 -19.47
N TYR A 202 9.64 -18.52 -18.47
CA TYR A 202 9.96 -17.56 -17.41
C TYR A 202 10.23 -18.28 -16.10
N ILE A 203 11.40 -18.07 -15.54
CA ILE A 203 11.87 -18.76 -14.33
C ILE A 203 12.18 -17.72 -13.25
N PRO A 204 11.78 -17.90 -11.99
CA PRO A 204 12.20 -17.02 -10.91
C PRO A 204 13.72 -16.79 -10.87
N GLY A 205 14.13 -15.52 -10.84
CA GLY A 205 15.52 -15.08 -10.83
C GLY A 205 15.98 -14.60 -9.47
N LYS A 206 17.28 -14.69 -9.23
CA LYS A 206 17.93 -14.17 -8.03
C LYS A 206 18.52 -12.79 -8.29
N ASP A 207 18.55 -11.94 -7.27
CA ASP A 207 19.26 -10.67 -7.29
C ASP A 207 20.79 -10.86 -7.19
N LYS A 208 21.53 -9.76 -7.22
CA LYS A 208 23.00 -9.71 -7.06
C LYS A 208 23.52 -10.38 -5.78
N ASN A 209 22.66 -10.57 -4.76
CA ASN A 209 23.01 -11.20 -3.49
C ASN A 209 22.61 -12.68 -3.44
N GLY A 210 22.08 -13.23 -4.54
CA GLY A 210 21.65 -14.63 -4.62
C GLY A 210 20.30 -14.92 -3.95
N LYS A 211 19.51 -13.88 -3.63
CA LYS A 211 18.18 -14.02 -3.03
C LYS A 211 17.08 -13.85 -4.09
N TYR A 212 15.95 -14.53 -3.91
CA TYR A 212 14.75 -14.27 -4.72
C TYR A 212 14.06 -12.98 -4.23
N PRO A 213 13.96 -11.93 -5.06
CA PRO A 213 13.14 -10.77 -4.74
C PRO A 213 11.68 -11.21 -4.67
N SER A 214 10.96 -10.77 -3.63
CA SER A 214 9.51 -10.96 -3.57
C SER A 214 8.82 -10.16 -4.66
N LEU A 215 7.65 -10.61 -5.08
CA LEU A 215 6.77 -9.80 -5.91
C LEU A 215 6.42 -8.55 -5.11
N ASN A 216 6.82 -7.36 -5.60
CA ASN A 216 6.44 -6.09 -4.98
C ASN A 216 4.93 -5.93 -5.07
N SER A 217 4.25 -6.45 -4.06
CA SER A 217 2.85 -6.24 -3.81
C SER A 217 2.71 -4.79 -3.38
N ARG A 218 2.28 -3.91 -4.29
CA ARG A 218 1.90 -2.53 -3.95
C ARG A 218 0.80 -2.45 -2.88
N ALA A 219 0.19 -3.58 -2.47
CA ALA A 219 -0.71 -3.61 -1.33
C ALA A 219 -0.05 -3.18 -0.01
N GLU A 220 1.29 -3.19 0.11
CA GLU A 220 2.00 -2.64 1.27
C GLU A 220 1.83 -1.11 1.42
N LEU A 221 1.39 -0.41 0.36
CA LEU A 221 1.14 1.03 0.37
C LEU A 221 -0.30 1.39 0.78
N SER A 222 -1.17 0.40 1.03
CA SER A 222 -2.53 0.67 1.47
C SER A 222 -2.56 0.85 2.98
N VAL A 223 -3.30 1.86 3.43
CA VAL A 223 -3.71 1.99 4.84
C VAL A 223 -4.35 0.69 5.31
N PRO A 224 -3.95 0.13 6.47
CA PRO A 224 -4.52 -1.10 6.99
C PRO A 224 -5.95 -0.88 7.53
N PRO A 225 -6.78 -1.94 7.60
CA PRO A 225 -8.19 -1.78 7.95
C PRO A 225 -8.47 -1.15 9.32
N ASP A 226 -7.65 -1.45 10.32
CA ASP A 226 -7.72 -0.90 11.67
C ASP A 226 -7.47 0.61 11.70
N GLU A 227 -6.49 1.09 10.94
CA GLU A 227 -6.26 2.53 10.77
C GLU A 227 -7.42 3.20 10.03
N GLY A 228 -7.95 2.59 8.98
CA GLY A 228 -9.15 3.09 8.30
C GLY A 228 -10.34 3.25 9.24
N LEU A 229 -10.61 2.25 10.09
CA LEU A 229 -11.69 2.32 11.09
C LEU A 229 -11.47 3.46 12.09
N PHE A 230 -10.22 3.64 12.54
CA PHE A 230 -9.85 4.75 13.42
C PHE A 230 -10.07 6.11 12.74
N LEU A 231 -9.63 6.29 11.49
CA LEU A 231 -9.85 7.51 10.70
C LEU A 231 -11.36 7.80 10.53
N SER A 232 -12.16 6.79 10.19
CA SER A 232 -13.61 6.93 10.07
C SER A 232 -14.25 7.37 11.39
N MET A 233 -13.85 6.78 12.52
CA MET A 233 -14.37 7.18 13.84
C MET A 233 -13.96 8.62 14.18
N LEU A 234 -12.69 8.97 13.96
CA LEU A 234 -12.15 10.31 14.22
C LEU A 234 -12.91 11.38 13.44
N LEU A 235 -13.13 11.17 12.14
CA LEU A 235 -13.89 12.08 11.26
C LEU A 235 -15.32 12.30 11.74
N LYS A 236 -15.99 11.23 12.20
CA LYS A 236 -17.36 11.32 12.75
C LYS A 236 -17.40 12.06 14.08
N LEU A 237 -16.41 11.86 14.95
CA LEU A 237 -16.32 12.55 16.25
C LEU A 237 -16.08 14.05 16.09
N MET A 238 -15.26 14.45 15.13
CA MET A 238 -15.02 15.87 14.84
C MET A 238 -16.12 16.51 13.98
N ASN A 239 -17.12 15.74 13.53
CA ASN A 239 -18.12 16.17 12.56
C ASN A 239 -17.49 16.81 11.30
N ALA A 240 -16.45 16.15 10.76
CA ALA A 240 -15.76 16.64 9.56
C ALA A 240 -16.72 16.71 8.37
N LYS A 241 -16.52 17.73 7.54
CA LYS A 241 -17.27 17.92 6.29
C LYS A 241 -16.36 18.20 5.11
N LYS A 242 -15.27 18.95 5.31
CA LYS A 242 -14.32 19.28 4.25
C LYS A 242 -12.93 18.77 4.60
N THR A 243 -12.41 17.84 3.80
CA THR A 243 -11.12 17.19 4.06
C THR A 243 -10.18 17.28 2.87
N LEU A 244 -8.90 17.10 3.16
CA LEU A 244 -7.81 17.04 2.18
C LEU A 244 -7.04 15.74 2.39
N GLU A 245 -6.75 15.02 1.32
CA GLU A 245 -5.92 13.81 1.33
C GLU A 245 -4.74 14.01 0.36
N ILE A 246 -3.53 13.91 0.90
CA ILE A 246 -2.27 14.01 0.18
C ILE A 246 -1.65 12.62 0.12
N GLY A 247 -1.69 12.01 -1.07
CA GLY A 247 -1.38 10.60 -1.29
C GLY A 247 -2.63 9.73 -1.14
N VAL A 248 -3.07 9.12 -2.24
CA VAL A 248 -4.33 8.38 -2.37
C VAL A 248 -4.08 6.92 -2.69
N PHE A 249 -3.07 6.64 -3.53
CA PHE A 249 -2.80 5.32 -4.09
C PHE A 249 -4.07 4.67 -4.67
N THR A 250 -4.57 3.57 -4.09
CA THR A 250 -5.79 2.88 -4.55
C THR A 250 -7.05 3.33 -3.80
N GLY A 251 -6.94 4.29 -2.88
CA GLY A 251 -8.06 5.00 -2.28
C GLY A 251 -8.76 4.30 -1.11
N TYR A 252 -8.09 3.42 -0.36
CA TYR A 252 -8.70 2.79 0.82
C TYR A 252 -9.02 3.81 1.94
N SER A 253 -8.04 4.64 2.30
CA SER A 253 -8.20 5.81 3.18
C SER A 253 -9.25 6.77 2.63
N LEU A 254 -9.15 7.10 1.34
CA LEU A 254 -10.08 8.00 0.65
C LEU A 254 -11.54 7.53 0.70
N LEU A 255 -11.79 6.25 0.39
CA LEU A 255 -13.11 5.64 0.47
C LEU A 255 -13.64 5.64 1.90
N THR A 256 -12.78 5.31 2.86
CA THR A 256 -13.13 5.29 4.28
C THR A 256 -13.52 6.69 4.79
N THR A 257 -12.74 7.70 4.39
CA THR A 257 -13.05 9.11 4.63
C THR A 257 -14.38 9.49 3.98
N ALA A 258 -14.59 9.17 2.71
CA ALA A 258 -15.81 9.50 1.96
C ALA A 258 -17.07 8.88 2.59
N LEU A 259 -16.97 7.67 3.12
CA LEU A 259 -18.06 6.99 3.84
C LEU A 259 -18.36 7.62 5.20
N ALA A 260 -17.33 8.13 5.90
CA ALA A 260 -17.48 8.75 7.22
C ALA A 260 -18.07 10.17 7.16
N LEU A 261 -17.78 10.92 6.10
CA LEU A 261 -18.29 12.27 5.91
C LEU A 261 -19.81 12.30 5.65
N PRO A 262 -20.52 13.40 6.00
CA PRO A 262 -21.92 13.58 5.65
C PRO A 262 -22.15 13.53 4.12
N HIS A 263 -23.40 13.42 3.68
CA HIS A 263 -23.74 13.30 2.25
C HIS A 263 -23.19 14.47 1.42
N ASP A 264 -23.18 15.68 1.97
CA ASP A 264 -22.66 16.92 1.38
C ASP A 264 -21.20 17.22 1.76
N GLY A 265 -20.47 16.21 2.24
CA GLY A 265 -19.04 16.29 2.49
C GLY A 265 -18.22 16.45 1.21
N GLN A 266 -17.04 17.02 1.33
CA GLN A 266 -16.12 17.29 0.22
C GLN A 266 -14.71 16.85 0.59
N ILE A 267 -14.06 16.14 -0.32
CA ILE A 267 -12.68 15.69 -0.20
C ILE A 267 -11.92 16.23 -1.40
N VAL A 268 -10.82 16.92 -1.14
CA VAL A 268 -9.80 17.16 -2.17
C VAL A 268 -8.76 16.07 -2.02
N ALA A 269 -8.56 15.28 -3.06
CA ALA A 269 -7.63 14.15 -3.05
C ALA A 269 -6.54 14.39 -4.09
N ILE A 270 -5.27 14.36 -3.68
CA ILE A 270 -4.14 14.70 -4.55
C ILE A 270 -3.19 13.50 -4.61
N ASP A 271 -2.93 12.99 -5.81
CA ASP A 271 -1.96 11.93 -6.04
C ASP A 271 -1.40 12.05 -7.47
N PRO A 272 -0.08 11.88 -7.70
CA PRO A 272 0.49 11.93 -9.03
C PRO A 272 0.14 10.73 -9.92
N ASN A 273 -0.48 9.67 -9.38
CA ASN A 273 -0.73 8.42 -10.07
C ASN A 273 -2.24 8.13 -10.24
N ARG A 274 -2.81 8.64 -11.34
CA ARG A 274 -4.20 8.40 -11.71
C ARG A 274 -4.54 6.92 -11.92
N GLU A 275 -3.63 6.14 -12.49
CA GLU A 275 -3.85 4.70 -12.75
C GLU A 275 -4.09 3.93 -11.44
N ALA A 276 -3.34 4.26 -10.37
CA ALA A 276 -3.55 3.64 -9.06
C ALA A 276 -4.93 3.97 -8.49
N PHE A 277 -5.38 5.23 -8.59
CA PHE A 277 -6.70 5.66 -8.13
C PHE A 277 -7.83 4.93 -8.88
N GLU A 278 -7.66 4.70 -10.18
CA GLU A 278 -8.64 3.99 -11.01
C GLU A 278 -8.85 2.52 -10.62
N VAL A 279 -7.89 1.90 -9.93
CA VAL A 279 -8.08 0.57 -9.31
C VAL A 279 -9.15 0.61 -8.21
N GLY A 280 -9.21 1.69 -7.44
CA GLY A 280 -10.17 1.89 -6.34
C GLY A 280 -11.53 2.42 -6.78
N LEU A 281 -11.56 3.11 -7.93
CA LEU A 281 -12.74 3.84 -8.41
C LEU A 281 -14.02 2.97 -8.52
N PRO A 282 -13.99 1.71 -8.99
CA PRO A 282 -15.18 0.84 -9.00
C PRO A 282 -15.79 0.62 -7.62
N PHE A 283 -14.99 0.61 -6.54
CA PHE A 283 -15.46 0.47 -5.17
C PHE A 283 -16.09 1.76 -4.66
N ILE A 284 -15.50 2.91 -5.02
CA ILE A 284 -16.05 4.24 -4.73
C ILE A 284 -17.41 4.43 -5.42
N HIS A 285 -17.52 4.03 -6.69
CA HIS A 285 -18.77 4.04 -7.45
C HIS A 285 -19.83 3.15 -6.79
N LYS A 286 -19.45 1.91 -6.45
CA LYS A 286 -20.34 0.96 -5.78
C LYS A 286 -20.82 1.46 -4.42
N ALA A 287 -19.99 2.21 -3.70
CA ALA A 287 -20.34 2.83 -2.43
C ALA A 287 -21.22 4.09 -2.58
N GLY A 288 -21.33 4.66 -3.79
CA GLY A 288 -22.18 5.83 -4.05
C GLY A 288 -21.66 7.12 -3.41
N VAL A 289 -20.34 7.27 -3.24
CA VAL A 289 -19.71 8.42 -2.57
C VAL A 289 -18.77 9.23 -3.47
N GLU A 290 -18.70 8.90 -4.76
CA GLU A 290 -17.84 9.59 -5.74
C GLU A 290 -18.11 11.11 -5.78
N HIS A 291 -19.36 11.53 -5.61
CA HIS A 291 -19.74 12.95 -5.65
C HIS A 291 -19.10 13.80 -4.55
N LYS A 292 -18.52 13.17 -3.51
CA LYS A 292 -17.77 13.87 -2.46
C LYS A 292 -16.32 14.12 -2.85
N ILE A 293 -15.79 13.43 -3.85
CA ILE A 293 -14.35 13.34 -4.13
C ILE A 293 -13.99 14.22 -5.33
N ASN A 294 -13.08 15.16 -5.11
CA ASN A 294 -12.39 15.90 -6.16
C ASN A 294 -10.93 15.41 -6.24
N PHE A 295 -10.67 14.48 -7.17
CA PHE A 295 -9.33 13.94 -7.40
C PHE A 295 -8.51 14.83 -8.35
N ILE A 296 -7.28 15.17 -7.97
CA ILE A 296 -6.35 16.00 -8.72
C ILE A 296 -5.08 15.19 -8.99
N GLU A 297 -4.82 14.89 -10.27
CA GLU A 297 -3.58 14.25 -10.71
C GLU A 297 -2.46 15.29 -10.79
N SER A 298 -1.66 15.42 -9.73
CA SER A 298 -0.56 16.39 -9.65
C SER A 298 0.40 16.04 -8.52
N ASP A 299 1.58 16.67 -8.52
CA ASP A 299 2.34 16.80 -7.29
C ASP A 299 1.57 17.68 -6.29
N ALA A 300 1.61 17.33 -5.01
CA ALA A 300 0.81 17.97 -3.99
C ALA A 300 1.29 19.39 -3.66
N ILE A 301 2.59 19.66 -3.71
CA ILE A 301 3.16 20.99 -3.41
C ILE A 301 2.62 22.05 -4.37
N SER A 302 2.54 21.74 -5.67
CA SER A 302 1.99 22.66 -6.68
C SER A 302 0.53 23.02 -6.38
N VAL A 303 -0.31 22.02 -6.09
CA VAL A 303 -1.74 22.21 -5.80
C VAL A 303 -1.94 23.03 -4.52
N LEU A 304 -1.17 22.74 -3.47
CA LEU A 304 -1.24 23.46 -2.21
C LEU A 304 -0.76 24.92 -2.34
N ASN A 305 0.26 25.18 -3.15
CA ASN A 305 0.71 26.55 -3.45
C ASN A 305 -0.33 27.32 -4.25
N GLU A 306 -0.97 26.69 -5.24
CA GLU A 306 -2.08 27.29 -6.00
C GLU A 306 -3.22 27.67 -5.06
N MET A 307 -3.61 26.75 -4.17
CA MET A 307 -4.59 26.99 -3.11
C MET A 307 -4.21 28.19 -2.24
N LEU A 308 -2.95 28.34 -1.85
CA LEU A 308 -2.53 29.47 -1.00
C LEU A 308 -2.43 30.81 -1.75
N SER A 309 -2.37 30.80 -3.10
CA SER A 309 -2.16 32.01 -3.91
C SER A 309 -3.45 32.75 -4.31
N ASP A 310 -4.61 32.10 -4.24
CA ASP A 310 -5.90 32.70 -4.62
C ASP A 310 -6.42 33.60 -3.48
N GLU A 311 -5.95 34.86 -3.47
CA GLU A 311 -6.31 35.91 -2.50
C GLU A 311 -7.83 36.18 -2.42
N GLY A 312 -8.63 35.69 -3.37
CA GLY A 312 -10.07 35.96 -3.45
C GLY A 312 -10.99 34.90 -2.83
N LYS A 313 -10.52 33.67 -2.59
CA LYS A 313 -11.40 32.53 -2.21
C LYS A 313 -10.83 31.49 -1.23
N LEU A 314 -9.57 31.58 -0.81
CA LEU A 314 -8.92 30.51 -0.03
C LEU A 314 -8.56 30.91 1.41
N LYS A 315 -9.59 31.21 2.20
CA LYS A 315 -9.72 30.53 3.50
C LYS A 315 -10.44 29.20 3.25
N MET A 316 -9.79 28.25 2.57
CA MET A 316 -10.28 26.88 2.70
C MET A 316 -9.93 26.46 4.11
N GLU A 317 -10.95 26.32 4.94
CA GLU A 317 -10.86 25.85 6.31
C GLU A 317 -11.15 24.35 6.26
N PHE A 318 -10.15 23.54 5.90
CA PHE A 318 -10.29 22.08 6.01
C PHE A 318 -10.48 21.71 7.47
N ASP A 319 -11.39 20.77 7.72
CA ASP A 319 -11.61 20.20 9.05
C ASP A 319 -10.52 19.17 9.38
N PHE A 320 -10.06 18.46 8.35
CA PHE A 320 -9.11 17.36 8.45
C PHE A 320 -8.19 17.30 7.23
N VAL A 321 -6.91 17.04 7.46
CA VAL A 321 -5.90 16.79 6.42
C VAL A 321 -5.21 15.47 6.73
N PHE A 322 -5.24 14.52 5.80
CA PHE A 322 -4.48 13.27 5.86
C PHE A 322 -3.26 13.36 4.94
N VAL A 323 -2.07 13.06 5.48
CA VAL A 323 -0.80 13.12 4.75
C VAL A 323 -0.17 11.74 4.75
N ASP A 324 -0.30 11.03 3.63
CA ASP A 324 0.34 9.74 3.36
C ASP A 324 1.00 9.73 1.96
N ALA A 325 2.06 10.52 1.82
CA ALA A 325 2.76 10.70 0.56
C ALA A 325 4.27 10.47 0.71
N ASP A 326 5.09 11.21 -0.05
CA ASP A 326 6.54 11.14 0.03
C ASP A 326 7.07 11.82 1.30
N LYS A 327 7.66 11.01 2.18
CA LYS A 327 8.11 11.43 3.51
C LYS A 327 9.11 12.60 3.51
N PRO A 328 10.03 12.75 2.52
CA PRO A 328 10.91 13.91 2.42
C PRO A 328 10.20 15.27 2.39
N ASN A 329 8.96 15.35 1.90
CA ASN A 329 8.21 16.60 1.81
C ASN A 329 7.26 16.85 2.99
N TYR A 330 7.19 16.00 4.01
CA TYR A 330 6.21 16.14 5.09
C TYR A 330 6.28 17.48 5.83
N ILE A 331 7.47 18.04 6.03
CA ILE A 331 7.63 19.38 6.63
C ILE A 331 7.07 20.47 5.71
N ASN A 332 7.27 20.36 4.40
CA ASN A 332 6.71 21.29 3.42
C ASN A 332 5.18 21.17 3.37
N TYR A 333 4.65 19.95 3.40
CA TYR A 333 3.22 19.70 3.53
C TYR A 333 2.66 20.30 4.81
N HIS A 334 3.36 20.17 5.95
CA HIS A 334 2.96 20.79 7.21
C HIS A 334 2.84 22.31 7.11
N GLU A 335 3.86 22.98 6.56
CA GLU A 335 3.89 24.44 6.42
C GLU A 335 2.78 25.01 5.53
N GLN A 336 2.23 24.19 4.64
CA GLN A 336 1.11 24.57 3.77
C GLN A 336 -0.23 24.15 4.40
N ALA A 337 -0.33 22.91 4.89
CA ALA A 337 -1.52 22.36 5.53
C ALA A 337 -1.95 23.18 6.76
N ILE A 338 -1.02 23.67 7.59
CA ILE A 338 -1.35 24.50 8.75
C ILE A 338 -2.04 25.83 8.39
N LYS A 339 -1.85 26.32 7.16
CA LYS A 339 -2.50 27.53 6.64
C LYS A 339 -3.88 27.23 6.03
N LEU A 340 -4.15 25.97 5.71
CA LEU A 340 -5.36 25.48 5.06
C LEU A 340 -6.29 24.72 6.05
N VAL A 341 -5.77 24.26 7.19
CA VAL A 341 -6.60 23.67 8.24
C VAL A 341 -7.19 24.78 9.10
N LYS A 342 -8.44 24.62 9.53
CA LYS A 342 -9.07 25.57 10.46
C LYS A 342 -8.46 25.45 11.86
N VAL A 343 -8.58 26.49 12.67
CA VAL A 343 -8.26 26.39 14.12
C VAL A 343 -9.15 25.32 14.75
N GLY A 344 -8.52 24.35 15.42
CA GLY A 344 -9.20 23.18 15.99
C GLY A 344 -9.47 22.05 14.99
N GLY A 345 -9.06 22.18 13.72
CA GLY A 345 -8.98 21.08 12.78
C GLY A 345 -7.75 20.20 13.04
N VAL A 346 -7.67 19.07 12.34
CA VAL A 346 -6.64 18.04 12.57
C VAL A 346 -5.82 17.79 11.31
N ILE A 347 -4.50 17.68 11.47
CA ILE A 347 -3.60 17.15 10.44
C ILE A 347 -3.05 15.81 10.95
N ALA A 348 -3.30 14.74 10.19
CA ALA A 348 -2.84 13.40 10.49
C ALA A 348 -1.72 13.02 9.51
N TYR A 349 -0.55 12.66 10.05
CA TYR A 349 0.61 12.20 9.28
C TYR A 349 0.73 10.70 9.44
N ASP A 350 0.70 9.96 8.33
CA ASP A 350 0.88 8.52 8.38
C ASP A 350 2.38 8.12 8.40
N ASN A 351 2.64 6.95 8.98
CA ASN A 351 3.91 6.26 9.10
C ASN A 351 5.00 7.01 9.88
N THR A 352 4.64 7.88 10.82
CA THR A 352 5.60 8.67 11.65
C THR A 352 6.54 7.83 12.53
N LEU A 353 6.27 6.52 12.69
CA LEU A 353 7.17 5.58 13.37
C LEU A 353 8.05 4.77 12.41
N TRP A 354 7.73 4.79 11.12
CA TRP A 354 8.49 4.17 10.03
C TRP A 354 9.00 2.77 10.35
N TYR A 355 8.07 1.84 10.64
CA TYR A 355 8.34 0.46 11.07
C TYR A 355 9.22 0.34 12.33
N GLY A 356 9.23 1.36 13.20
CA GLY A 356 10.08 1.44 14.37
C GLY A 356 11.54 1.84 14.08
N SER A 357 11.90 2.04 12.81
CA SER A 357 13.27 2.37 12.40
C SER A 357 13.77 3.71 12.94
N VAL A 358 12.88 4.60 13.38
CA VAL A 358 13.22 5.94 13.90
C VAL A 358 14.09 5.91 15.16
N VAL A 359 14.16 4.76 15.85
CA VAL A 359 15.04 4.53 17.01
C VAL A 359 16.23 3.60 16.70
N SER A 360 16.32 3.07 15.47
CA SER A 360 17.37 2.14 15.05
C SER A 360 18.57 2.86 14.44
N ASN A 361 19.74 2.23 14.51
CA ASN A 361 20.93 2.70 13.78
C ASN A 361 20.74 2.50 12.27
N GLU A 362 21.20 3.44 11.44
CA GLU A 362 21.01 3.41 9.97
C GLU A 362 21.52 2.11 9.32
N GLU A 363 22.61 1.54 9.84
CA GLU A 363 23.19 0.28 9.36
C GLU A 363 22.25 -0.92 9.54
N GLU A 364 21.42 -0.91 10.59
CA GLU A 364 20.44 -1.95 10.93
C GLU A 364 19.13 -1.80 10.14
N VAL A 365 18.88 -0.62 9.58
CA VAL A 365 17.66 -0.35 8.81
C VAL A 365 17.74 -0.99 7.43
N PRO A 366 16.72 -1.76 6.99
CA PRO A 366 16.65 -2.26 5.63
C PRO A 366 16.79 -1.16 4.59
N GLU A 367 17.56 -1.40 3.52
CA GLU A 367 17.87 -0.40 2.47
C GLU A 367 16.62 0.33 1.96
N ARG A 368 15.51 -0.40 1.77
CA ARG A 368 14.23 0.15 1.32
C ARG A 368 13.62 1.23 2.24
N LEU A 369 13.96 1.24 3.52
CA LEU A 369 13.41 2.16 4.51
C LEU A 369 14.33 3.38 4.77
N ARG A 370 15.63 3.27 4.47
CA ARG A 370 16.66 4.26 4.85
C ARG A 370 16.36 5.66 4.28
N ALA A 371 15.90 5.74 3.04
CA ALA A 371 15.65 7.02 2.37
C ALA A 371 14.63 7.91 3.11
N SER A 372 13.69 7.32 3.84
CA SER A 372 12.63 8.04 4.57
C SER A 372 12.85 8.09 6.09
N GLN A 373 13.78 7.30 6.64
CA GLN A 373 14.07 7.27 8.08
C GLN A 373 14.43 8.67 8.61
N LYS A 374 15.43 9.32 7.99
CA LYS A 374 15.91 10.63 8.43
C LYS A 374 14.84 11.73 8.28
N PRO A 375 14.15 11.87 7.14
CA PRO A 375 13.02 12.80 7.03
C PRO A 375 11.95 12.64 8.10
N ILE A 376 11.58 11.40 8.45
CA ILE A 376 10.58 11.15 9.50
C ILE A 376 11.11 11.56 10.89
N ILE A 377 12.38 11.28 11.21
CA ILE A 377 12.99 11.74 12.47
C ILE A 377 12.98 13.29 12.54
N GLU A 378 13.31 13.96 11.44
CA GLU A 378 13.32 15.42 11.35
C GLU A 378 11.93 16.00 11.50
N LEU A 379 10.93 15.41 10.83
CA LEU A 379 9.53 15.77 10.99
C LEU A 379 9.07 15.63 12.44
N ASN A 380 9.30 14.49 13.08
CA ASN A 380 8.83 14.25 14.45
C ASN A 380 9.41 15.29 15.42
N LYS A 381 10.70 15.64 15.28
CA LYS A 381 11.34 16.71 16.05
C LYS A 381 10.73 18.08 15.74
N TYR A 382 10.51 18.35 14.46
CA TYR A 382 9.93 19.60 13.99
C TYR A 382 8.54 19.82 14.59
N LEU A 383 7.65 18.83 14.42
CA LEU A 383 6.31 18.84 15.00
C LEU A 383 6.41 19.03 16.51
N ALA A 384 7.17 18.21 17.25
CA ALA A 384 7.26 18.29 18.72
C ALA A 384 7.67 19.68 19.26
N SER A 385 8.30 20.52 18.43
CA SER A 385 8.71 21.89 18.78
C SER A 385 7.78 22.99 18.27
N ASP A 386 6.76 22.65 17.49
CA ASP A 386 5.87 23.62 16.85
C ASP A 386 4.76 24.10 17.79
N PRO A 387 4.75 25.38 18.21
CA PRO A 387 3.77 25.90 19.15
C PRO A 387 2.37 26.11 18.55
N ARG A 388 2.19 25.93 17.23
CA ARG A 388 0.91 26.12 16.54
C ARG A 388 -0.04 24.93 16.71
N ILE A 389 0.45 23.80 17.19
CA ILE A 389 -0.26 22.53 17.24
C ILE A 389 -0.21 21.89 18.62
N GLU A 390 -1.25 21.10 18.92
CA GLU A 390 -1.20 20.08 19.96
C GLU A 390 -0.93 18.74 19.27
N ILE A 391 0.05 17.97 19.74
CA ILE A 391 0.50 16.76 19.04
C ILE A 391 0.19 15.56 19.89
N ALA A 392 -0.48 14.59 19.26
CA ALA A 392 -0.52 13.23 19.73
C ALA A 392 0.32 12.38 18.77
N GLN A 393 1.57 12.12 19.13
CA GLN A 393 2.35 11.08 18.45
C GLN A 393 2.04 9.75 19.14
N ILE A 394 1.32 8.90 18.45
CA ILE A 394 0.82 7.66 19.03
C ILE A 394 1.90 6.58 18.85
N SER A 395 2.68 6.33 19.91
CA SER A 395 3.51 5.12 20.08
C SER A 395 3.80 4.86 21.58
N ILE A 396 3.88 3.58 21.94
CA ILE A 396 3.61 3.03 23.27
C ILE A 396 4.87 2.90 24.15
N VAL A 397 4.86 3.42 25.39
CA VAL A 397 5.37 2.76 26.63
C VAL A 397 4.71 3.43 27.86
N ALA A 398 4.17 2.66 28.82
CA ALA A 398 3.75 3.15 30.15
C ALA A 398 3.90 2.09 31.27
N ILE A 399 4.08 2.53 32.53
CA ILE A 399 4.24 1.74 33.77
C ILE A 399 3.41 2.40 34.92
N ASP A 400 2.71 1.58 35.74
CA ASP A 400 2.69 1.51 37.24
C ASP A 400 1.28 1.21 37.83
N PRO A 401 1.13 0.36 38.88
CA PRO A 401 -0.15 -0.01 39.49
C PRO A 401 -0.20 0.22 41.02
N ASN A 402 -0.64 1.37 41.54
CA ASN A 402 -1.01 1.43 42.96
C ASN A 402 -1.92 2.62 43.30
N ARG A 403 -2.67 2.54 44.40
CA ARG A 403 -3.51 3.61 44.94
C ARG A 403 -2.72 4.77 45.57
N GLU A 404 -1.45 4.52 45.92
CA GLU A 404 -0.44 5.58 46.09
C GLU A 404 -0.26 6.41 44.79
N ALA A 405 -0.49 5.84 43.60
CA ALA A 405 -0.26 6.53 42.33
C ALA A 405 -1.22 7.70 42.07
N PHE A 406 -2.45 7.66 42.60
CA PHE A 406 -3.35 8.81 42.52
C PHE A 406 -2.89 9.96 43.43
N GLU A 407 -2.45 9.65 44.65
CA GLU A 407 -1.90 10.65 45.59
C GLU A 407 -0.51 11.16 45.15
N VAL A 408 0.30 10.33 44.47
CA VAL A 408 1.53 10.73 43.77
C VAL A 408 1.20 11.64 42.58
N GLY A 409 0.11 11.37 41.87
CA GLY A 409 -0.38 12.14 40.73
C GLY A 409 -0.99 13.49 41.12
N LEU A 410 -1.57 13.60 42.31
CA LEU A 410 -2.33 14.78 42.76
C LEU A 410 -1.50 16.08 42.74
N PRO A 411 -0.23 16.14 43.20
CA PRO A 411 0.62 17.31 43.01
C PRO A 411 0.80 17.73 41.54
N PHE A 412 0.82 16.77 40.60
CA PHE A 412 0.91 17.07 39.17
C PHE A 412 -0.42 17.60 38.62
N ILE A 413 -1.55 17.01 39.04
CA ILE A 413 -2.90 17.47 38.71
C ILE A 413 -3.13 18.91 39.21
N GLN A 414 -2.69 19.20 40.44
CA GLN A 414 -2.75 20.52 41.05
C GLN A 414 -1.82 21.51 40.34
N LYS A 415 -0.59 21.11 40.02
CA LYS A 415 0.36 21.92 39.24
C LYS A 415 -0.16 22.21 37.82
N ALA A 416 -0.89 21.28 37.22
CA ALA A 416 -1.56 21.46 35.93
C ALA A 416 -2.84 22.32 36.04
N GLY A 417 -3.32 22.59 37.26
CA GLY A 417 -4.49 23.44 37.50
C GLY A 417 -5.82 22.80 37.11
N VAL A 418 -5.91 21.47 36.96
CA VAL A 418 -7.10 20.76 36.46
C VAL A 418 -7.88 20.00 37.52
N GLU A 419 -7.47 20.05 38.79
CA GLU A 419 -8.13 19.37 39.92
C GLU A 419 -9.64 19.66 39.98
N HIS A 420 -10.05 20.89 39.69
CA HIS A 420 -11.45 21.32 39.66
C HIS A 420 -12.32 20.60 38.61
N LYS A 421 -11.71 19.88 37.66
CA LYS A 421 -12.39 19.08 36.64
C LYS A 421 -12.56 17.61 37.05
N ILE A 422 -11.98 17.19 38.18
CA ILE A 422 -11.92 15.79 38.61
C ILE A 422 -12.85 15.60 39.81
N ASN A 423 -13.86 14.74 39.64
CA ASN A 423 -14.67 14.24 40.74
C ASN A 423 -14.25 12.79 41.03
N PHE A 424 -13.43 12.60 42.07
CA PHE A 424 -12.97 11.28 42.48
C PHE A 424 -14.02 10.58 43.35
N ILE A 425 -14.40 9.36 42.99
CA ILE A 425 -15.34 8.53 43.76
C ILE A 425 -14.60 7.27 44.20
N GLU A 426 -14.44 7.11 45.51
CA GLU A 426 -13.88 5.88 46.09
C GLU A 426 -15.00 4.86 46.33
N SER A 427 -15.17 3.91 45.42
CA SER A 427 -16.13 2.81 45.58
C SER A 427 -15.89 1.70 44.56
N ASP A 428 -16.63 0.60 44.70
CA ASP A 428 -16.80 -0.39 43.64
C ASP A 428 -17.49 0.23 42.42
N ALA A 429 -16.86 0.12 41.25
CA ALA A 429 -17.32 0.82 40.05
C ALA A 429 -18.69 0.33 39.57
N ILE A 430 -18.97 -0.98 39.62
CA ILE A 430 -20.28 -1.54 39.22
C ILE A 430 -21.40 -0.97 40.08
N SER A 431 -21.18 -0.88 41.39
CA SER A 431 -22.17 -0.38 42.35
C SER A 431 -22.50 1.09 42.06
N VAL A 432 -21.49 1.93 41.83
CA VAL A 432 -21.67 3.35 41.47
C VAL A 432 -22.40 3.49 40.14
N LEU A 433 -22.00 2.73 39.12
CA LEU A 433 -22.65 2.78 37.81
C LEU A 433 -24.12 2.36 37.88
N ASN A 434 -24.47 1.37 38.72
CA ASN A 434 -25.86 0.99 38.97
C ASN A 434 -26.65 2.08 39.71
N GLU A 435 -26.04 2.75 40.69
CA GLU A 435 -26.65 3.88 41.40
C GLU A 435 -26.93 5.04 40.43
N MET A 436 -25.96 5.37 39.56
CA MET A 436 -26.10 6.38 38.51
C MET A 436 -27.25 6.09 37.53
N LEU A 437 -27.58 4.81 37.31
CA LEU A 437 -28.66 4.36 36.43
C LEU A 437 -30.03 4.22 37.12
N SER A 438 -30.11 4.39 38.44
CA SER A 438 -31.37 4.27 39.19
C SER A 438 -32.26 5.53 39.06
N ASP A 439 -33.59 5.37 39.11
CA ASP A 439 -34.59 6.45 38.92
C ASP A 439 -34.47 7.62 39.93
N GLU A 440 -33.82 7.41 41.08
CA GLU A 440 -33.52 8.47 42.06
C GLU A 440 -32.28 9.30 41.67
N GLY A 441 -31.44 8.77 40.78
CA GLY A 441 -30.31 9.43 40.16
C GLY A 441 -30.77 10.42 39.09
N LYS A 442 -30.82 11.71 39.42
CA LYS A 442 -31.05 12.85 38.50
C LYS A 442 -29.98 13.02 37.40
N LEU A 443 -29.32 11.97 36.95
CA LEU A 443 -28.25 12.02 35.97
C LEU A 443 -28.69 11.36 34.66
N LYS A 444 -29.50 12.08 33.88
CA LYS A 444 -29.41 12.03 32.41
C LYS A 444 -28.12 12.74 31.94
N MET A 445 -27.00 12.50 32.63
CA MET A 445 -25.71 12.94 32.13
C MET A 445 -25.29 11.92 31.12
N GLU A 446 -25.58 12.23 29.86
CA GLU A 446 -25.04 11.45 28.77
C GLU A 446 -23.56 11.84 28.62
N PHE A 447 -22.66 10.97 29.08
CA PHE A 447 -21.21 11.22 28.98
C PHE A 447 -20.79 11.26 27.52
N ASP A 448 -19.87 12.17 27.19
CA ASP A 448 -19.25 12.21 25.86
C ASP A 448 -18.26 11.06 25.66
N PHE A 449 -17.58 10.68 26.75
CA PHE A 449 -16.48 9.73 26.76
C PHE A 449 -16.46 8.96 28.08
N VAL A 450 -16.24 7.64 28.02
CA VAL A 450 -16.01 6.77 29.18
C VAL A 450 -14.73 5.97 28.92
N PHE A 451 -13.79 5.97 29.86
CA PHE A 451 -12.59 5.16 29.82
C PHE A 451 -12.67 4.04 30.86
N VAL A 452 -12.47 2.81 30.42
CA VAL A 452 -12.54 1.61 31.25
C VAL A 452 -11.16 0.96 31.28
N ASP A 453 -10.46 1.21 32.37
CA ASP A 453 -9.30 0.43 32.81
C ASP A 453 -9.57 -0.06 34.23
N ALA A 454 -10.15 -1.25 34.31
CA ALA A 454 -10.68 -1.84 35.55
C ALA A 454 -10.36 -3.34 35.62
N ASP A 455 -11.02 -4.08 36.49
CA ASP A 455 -10.87 -5.52 36.55
C ASP A 455 -11.44 -6.18 35.28
N LYS A 456 -10.55 -6.82 34.52
CA LYS A 456 -10.86 -7.37 33.19
C LYS A 456 -12.02 -8.38 33.16
N PRO A 457 -12.24 -9.24 34.18
CA PRO A 457 -13.40 -10.15 34.22
C PRO A 457 -14.76 -9.46 34.14
N ASN A 458 -14.88 -8.20 34.59
CA ASN A 458 -16.14 -7.45 34.59
C ASN A 458 -16.30 -6.50 33.39
N TYR A 459 -15.38 -6.48 32.42
CA TYR A 459 -15.44 -5.57 31.27
C TYR A 459 -16.76 -5.58 30.51
N ILE A 460 -17.38 -6.75 30.33
CA ILE A 460 -18.70 -6.87 29.70
C ILE A 460 -19.79 -6.20 30.55
N ASN A 461 -19.75 -6.36 31.87
CA ASN A 461 -20.70 -5.71 32.78
C ASN A 461 -20.53 -4.18 32.76
N TYR A 462 -19.28 -3.70 32.74
CA TYR A 462 -18.99 -2.28 32.56
C TYR A 462 -19.53 -1.75 31.23
N HIS A 463 -19.42 -2.52 30.14
CA HIS A 463 -20.00 -2.13 28.85
C HIS A 463 -21.51 -1.97 28.90
N GLU A 464 -22.21 -2.94 29.51
CA GLU A 464 -23.67 -2.90 29.64
C GLU A 464 -24.19 -1.70 30.45
N GLN A 465 -23.38 -1.17 31.36
CA GLN A 465 -23.69 0.03 32.12
C GLN A 465 -23.25 1.30 31.39
N ALA A 466 -22.00 1.34 30.93
CA ALA A 466 -21.40 2.49 30.26
C ALA A 466 -22.17 2.89 29.00
N ILE A 467 -22.67 1.93 28.22
CA ILE A 467 -23.43 2.25 26.99
C ILE A 467 -24.77 2.94 27.27
N LYS A 468 -25.34 2.77 28.47
CA LYS A 468 -26.56 3.47 28.90
C LYS A 468 -26.26 4.89 29.36
N LEU A 469 -25.02 5.13 29.79
CA LEU A 469 -24.54 6.41 30.32
C LEU A 469 -23.87 7.28 29.24
N VAL A 470 -23.26 6.70 28.21
CA VAL A 470 -22.65 7.45 27.10
C VAL A 470 -23.73 7.94 26.13
N LYS A 471 -23.63 9.17 25.63
CA LYS A 471 -24.56 9.69 24.61
C LYS A 471 -24.47 8.92 23.29
N VAL A 472 -25.52 8.95 22.47
CA VAL A 472 -25.39 8.49 21.08
C VAL A 472 -24.33 9.35 20.37
N GLY A 473 -23.34 8.70 19.76
CA GLY A 473 -22.15 9.31 19.19
C GLY A 473 -20.98 9.50 20.16
N GLY A 474 -21.18 9.30 21.47
CA GLY A 474 -20.11 9.25 22.47
C GLY A 474 -19.30 7.97 22.39
N VAL A 475 -18.16 7.92 23.08
CA VAL A 475 -17.17 6.83 22.95
C VAL A 475 -16.90 6.17 24.30
N ILE A 476 -16.82 4.85 24.30
CA ILE A 476 -16.29 4.06 25.41
C ILE A 476 -14.94 3.49 24.97
N ALA A 477 -13.90 3.68 25.76
CA ALA A 477 -12.56 3.16 25.49
C ALA A 477 -12.20 2.10 26.52
N TYR A 478 -11.77 0.92 26.07
CA TYR A 478 -11.30 -0.17 26.92
C TYR A 478 -9.80 -0.35 26.78
N ASP A 479 -9.08 -0.35 27.89
CA ASP A 479 -7.62 -0.58 27.89
C ASP A 479 -7.24 -2.07 28.01
N ASN A 480 -6.07 -2.39 27.48
CA ASN A 480 -5.39 -3.68 27.42
C ASN A 480 -6.16 -4.79 26.67
N THR A 481 -6.78 -4.43 25.55
CA THR A 481 -7.62 -5.34 24.76
C THR A 481 -6.84 -6.27 23.84
N LEU A 482 -5.54 -6.08 23.65
CA LEU A 482 -4.63 -7.03 22.98
C LEU A 482 -3.89 -7.94 23.98
N TRP A 483 -3.82 -7.57 25.25
CA TRP A 483 -3.30 -8.37 26.37
C TRP A 483 -1.92 -9.03 26.09
N TYR A 484 -0.93 -8.22 25.79
CA TYR A 484 0.43 -8.44 25.32
C TYR A 484 0.50 -9.31 24.07
N GLY A 485 -0.52 -9.20 23.21
CA GLY A 485 -0.74 -10.07 22.06
C GLY A 485 -1.22 -11.48 22.43
N SER A 486 -1.38 -11.81 23.71
CA SER A 486 -1.74 -13.17 24.14
C SER A 486 -3.14 -13.61 23.70
N VAL A 487 -4.01 -12.67 23.31
CA VAL A 487 -5.37 -12.96 22.84
C VAL A 487 -5.40 -13.82 21.56
N VAL A 488 -4.28 -13.90 20.82
CA VAL A 488 -4.13 -14.77 19.63
C VAL A 488 -3.21 -15.98 19.88
N SER A 489 -2.63 -16.11 21.07
CA SER A 489 -1.71 -17.20 21.43
C SER A 489 -2.44 -18.39 22.06
N ASN A 490 -1.87 -19.58 21.93
CA ASN A 490 -2.34 -20.75 22.69
C ASN A 490 -2.09 -20.53 24.19
N GLU A 491 -3.03 -20.93 25.05
CA GLU A 491 -2.93 -20.71 26.51
C GLU A 491 -1.64 -21.28 27.13
N GLU A 492 -1.14 -22.39 26.59
CA GLU A 492 0.12 -23.02 27.01
C GLU A 492 1.35 -22.13 26.78
N GLU A 493 1.32 -21.29 25.75
CA GLU A 493 2.38 -20.35 25.37
C GLU A 493 2.30 -19.03 26.16
N VAL A 494 1.17 -18.77 26.81
CA VAL A 494 0.95 -17.53 27.57
C VAL A 494 1.59 -17.64 28.96
N PRO A 495 2.38 -16.63 29.38
CA PRO A 495 2.92 -16.57 30.73
C PRO A 495 1.82 -16.65 31.79
N GLU A 496 2.04 -17.42 32.87
CA GLU A 496 1.03 -17.67 33.91
C GLU A 496 0.38 -16.39 34.46
N ARG A 497 1.18 -15.33 34.64
CA ARG A 497 0.72 -14.01 35.11
C ARG A 497 -0.33 -13.34 34.21
N LEU A 498 -0.40 -13.71 32.93
CA LEU A 498 -1.32 -13.13 31.95
C LEU A 498 -2.58 -13.99 31.74
N ARG A 499 -2.55 -15.28 32.10
CA ARG A 499 -3.62 -16.24 31.79
C ARG A 499 -4.97 -15.88 32.42
N ALA A 500 -4.96 -15.33 33.64
CA ALA A 500 -6.18 -14.99 34.37
C ALA A 500 -7.10 -14.02 33.61
N SER A 501 -6.51 -13.07 32.87
CA SER A 501 -7.27 -12.06 32.11
C SER A 501 -7.35 -12.39 30.62
N GLN A 502 -6.55 -13.32 30.10
CA GLN A 502 -6.54 -13.68 28.67
C GLN A 502 -7.96 -14.06 28.19
N LYS A 503 -8.61 -15.00 28.89
CA LYS A 503 -9.94 -15.47 28.51
C LYS A 503 -11.02 -14.38 28.61
N PRO A 504 -11.13 -13.62 29.71
CA PRO A 504 -12.03 -12.46 29.78
C PRO A 504 -11.85 -11.44 28.64
N ILE A 505 -10.61 -11.12 28.28
CA ILE A 505 -10.34 -10.16 27.19
C ILE A 505 -10.74 -10.73 25.82
N ILE A 506 -10.48 -12.02 25.57
CA ILE A 506 -10.95 -12.69 24.34
C ILE A 506 -12.49 -12.66 24.28
N GLU A 507 -13.17 -12.92 25.39
CA GLU A 507 -14.63 -12.88 25.48
C GLU A 507 -15.18 -11.46 25.27
N LEU A 508 -14.56 -10.44 25.87
CA LEU A 508 -14.90 -9.04 25.60
C LEU A 508 -14.72 -8.70 24.12
N ASN A 509 -13.57 -8.99 23.52
CA ASN A 509 -13.31 -8.61 22.13
C ASN A 509 -14.34 -9.22 21.18
N LYS A 510 -14.72 -10.49 21.40
CA LYS A 510 -15.81 -11.14 20.65
C LYS A 510 -17.16 -10.47 20.90
N TYR A 511 -17.44 -10.15 22.17
CA TYR A 511 -18.68 -9.48 22.56
C TYR A 511 -18.82 -8.12 21.88
N LEU A 512 -17.81 -7.25 22.00
CA LEU A 512 -17.79 -5.92 21.38
C LEU A 512 -17.85 -6.00 19.85
N ALA A 513 -17.10 -6.92 19.22
CA ALA A 513 -17.11 -7.08 17.77
C ALA A 513 -18.48 -7.52 17.21
N SER A 514 -19.37 -8.04 18.05
CA SER A 514 -20.72 -8.47 17.67
C SER A 514 -21.84 -7.55 18.18
N ASP A 515 -21.50 -6.48 18.91
CA ASP A 515 -22.49 -5.57 19.49
C ASP A 515 -23.00 -4.56 18.44
N PRO A 516 -24.28 -4.64 18.03
CA PRO A 516 -24.82 -3.75 17.00
C PRO A 516 -25.03 -2.31 17.46
N ARG A 517 -24.89 -2.02 18.76
CA ARG A 517 -25.07 -0.67 19.33
C ARG A 517 -23.85 0.22 19.15
N ILE A 518 -22.73 -0.32 18.65
CA ILE A 518 -21.46 0.41 18.55
C ILE A 518 -20.82 0.30 17.16
N GLU A 519 -20.06 1.32 16.82
CA GLU A 519 -18.95 1.24 15.85
C GLU A 519 -17.65 1.00 16.63
N ILE A 520 -16.88 -0.01 16.23
CA ILE A 520 -15.69 -0.45 16.95
C ILE A 520 -14.41 -0.13 16.18
N ALA A 521 -13.37 0.33 16.88
CA ALA A 521 -12.01 0.41 16.39
C ALA A 521 -11.04 -0.08 17.48
N GLN A 522 -10.35 -1.19 17.24
CA GLN A 522 -9.29 -1.67 18.13
C GLN A 522 -7.95 -1.15 17.61
N ILE A 523 -7.30 -0.30 18.39
CA ILE A 523 -6.05 0.37 18.04
C ILE A 523 -4.90 -0.20 18.88
N SER A 524 -3.74 -0.38 18.25
CA SER A 524 -2.53 -0.88 18.91
C SER A 524 -1.80 0.20 19.71
N ILE A 525 -2.51 0.88 20.61
CA ILE A 525 -1.94 1.78 21.63
C ILE A 525 -1.85 1.00 22.94
N GLY A 526 -0.78 1.20 23.73
CA GLY A 526 -0.59 0.46 24.96
C GLY A 526 -0.51 -1.03 24.69
N ASP A 527 -1.35 -1.73 25.42
CA ASP A 527 -1.59 -3.14 25.22
C ASP A 527 -2.92 -3.42 24.49
N GLY A 528 -3.24 -2.55 23.55
CA GLY A 528 -4.52 -2.49 22.83
C GLY A 528 -5.54 -1.60 23.52
N VAL A 529 -6.06 -0.62 22.81
CA VAL A 529 -7.24 0.14 23.24
C VAL A 529 -8.38 -0.16 22.26
N THR A 530 -9.55 -0.52 22.77
CA THR A 530 -10.74 -0.65 21.92
C THR A 530 -11.65 0.55 22.13
N LEU A 531 -11.87 1.32 21.07
CA LEU A 531 -12.84 2.41 21.04
C LEU A 531 -14.19 1.88 20.53
N CYS A 532 -15.24 2.19 21.26
CA CYS A 532 -16.62 1.83 20.99
C CYS A 532 -17.45 3.11 20.89
N ARG A 533 -17.70 3.59 19.67
CA ARG A 533 -18.58 4.75 19.44
C ARG A 533 -20.03 4.28 19.43
N ARG A 534 -20.85 4.77 20.35
CA ARG A 534 -22.27 4.40 20.45
C ARG A 534 -23.04 4.93 19.22
N VAL A 535 -23.86 4.07 18.60
CA VAL A 535 -24.67 4.43 17.41
C VAL A 535 -26.18 4.31 17.58
N LEU A 536 -26.68 3.64 18.64
CA LEU A 536 -28.11 3.43 18.91
C LEU A 536 -28.51 3.79 20.35
#